data_AF-A0A7Y2GEG7-F1
#
_entry.id   AF-A0A7Y2GEG7-F1
#
_cell.length_a   1.000
_cell.length_b   1.000
_cell.length_c   1.000
_cell.angle_alpha   90.00
_cell.angle_beta   90.00
_cell.angle_gamma   90.00
#
_symmetry.space_group_name_H-M   'P 1'
#
loop_
_entity.id
_entity.type
_entity.pdbx_description
1 polymer ?
#
loop_
_entity_poly.entity_id
_entity_poly.type
_entity_poly.pdbx_seq_one_letter_code
_entity_poly.pdbx_strand_id
1 'polypeptide(L)'
;MSGLPSDEVLDLLCPMHLRVSATGHILHAGPTARKLFRDSAVTGARFLELFCVKRPRAVICMGDLIGAEDPKLHLEMRNPVRTSLKGVLVRAPNESDVIVNLGFGISII
;
A
#
# COMPACT_ATOMS: atom_id res chain seq x y z
N MET A 1 -18.85 -14.00 -9.05
CA MET A 1 -18.28 -12.66 -9.33
C MET A 1 -17.79 -12.11 -8.01
N SER A 2 -16.49 -11.97 -7.81
CA SER A 2 -15.98 -11.20 -6.67
C SER A 2 -14.81 -10.37 -7.18
N GLY A 3 -15.15 -9.27 -7.85
CA GLY A 3 -14.17 -8.21 -8.13
C GLY A 3 -13.75 -7.55 -6.82
N LEU A 4 -12.66 -6.78 -6.87
CA LEU A 4 -12.30 -5.91 -5.76
C LEU A 4 -13.44 -4.92 -5.44
N PRO A 5 -13.59 -4.48 -4.18
CA PRO A 5 -14.48 -3.37 -3.84
C PRO A 5 -14.11 -2.12 -4.65
N SER A 6 -15.08 -1.26 -4.96
CA SER A 6 -14.80 0.00 -5.66
C SER A 6 -13.92 0.92 -4.81
N ASP A 7 -13.18 1.79 -5.49
CA ASP A 7 -12.31 2.77 -4.84
C ASP A 7 -13.10 3.71 -3.92
N GLU A 8 -14.34 4.06 -4.28
CA GLU A 8 -15.23 4.86 -3.43
C GLU A 8 -15.57 4.17 -2.09
N VAL A 9 -15.82 2.86 -2.12
CA VAL A 9 -16.10 2.08 -0.90
C VAL A 9 -14.83 1.99 -0.04
N LEU A 10 -13.68 1.76 -0.66
CA LEU A 10 -12.40 1.71 0.06
C LEU A 10 -11.97 3.09 0.56
N ASP A 11 -12.31 4.18 -0.13
CA ASP A 11 -12.04 5.55 0.30
C ASP A 11 -12.75 5.85 1.63
N LEU A 12 -13.96 5.29 1.81
CA LEU A 12 -14.73 5.44 3.05
C LEU A 12 -14.27 4.48 4.15
N LEU A 13 -14.12 3.19 3.85
CA LEU A 13 -13.86 2.15 4.87
C LEU A 13 -12.37 2.00 5.20
N CYS A 14 -11.49 2.29 4.25
CA CYS A 14 -10.05 2.12 4.33
C CYS A 14 -9.35 3.37 3.76
N PRO A 15 -9.54 4.57 4.33
CA PRO A 15 -9.10 5.83 3.73
C PRO A 15 -7.57 5.96 3.56
N MET A 16 -6.81 5.04 4.16
CA MET A 16 -5.36 4.91 4.04
C MET A 16 -4.91 3.83 3.03
N HIS A 17 -5.81 3.33 2.19
CA HIS A 17 -5.48 2.31 1.21
C HIS A 17 -4.74 2.85 -0.01
N LEU A 18 -3.98 1.97 -0.65
CA LEU A 18 -3.40 2.14 -1.97
C LEU A 18 -3.84 0.96 -2.83
N ARG A 19 -4.22 1.21 -4.08
CA ARG A 19 -4.26 0.19 -5.11
C ARG A 19 -2.97 0.25 -5.90
N VAL A 20 -2.32 -0.89 -6.04
CA VAL A 20 -1.03 -1.02 -6.69
C VAL A 20 -1.13 -2.07 -7.77
N SER A 21 -0.76 -1.70 -8.99
CA SER A 21 -0.70 -2.64 -10.10
C SER A 21 0.36 -3.72 -9.89
N ALA A 22 0.28 -4.78 -10.67
CA ALA A 22 1.30 -5.84 -10.75
C ALA A 22 2.74 -5.33 -10.91
N THR A 23 2.92 -4.24 -11.65
CA THR A 23 4.24 -3.65 -11.95
C THR A 23 4.73 -2.70 -10.84
N GLY A 24 3.89 -2.46 -9.83
CA GLY A 24 4.19 -1.62 -8.68
C GLY A 24 3.72 -0.18 -8.82
N HIS A 25 3.07 0.21 -9.91
CA HIS A 25 2.51 1.55 -10.05
C HIS A 25 1.26 1.71 -9.18
N ILE A 26 1.18 2.78 -8.41
CA ILE A 26 -0.01 3.13 -7.64
C ILE A 26 -1.09 3.59 -8.62
N LEU A 27 -2.21 2.88 -8.64
CA LEU A 27 -3.37 3.18 -9.49
C LEU A 27 -4.33 4.14 -8.81
N HIS A 28 -4.49 3.99 -7.49
CA HIS A 28 -5.33 4.85 -6.67
C HIS A 28 -4.78 4.94 -5.25
N ALA A 29 -5.06 6.05 -4.59
CA ALA A 29 -4.74 6.26 -3.18
C ALA A 29 -5.96 6.82 -2.46
N GLY A 30 -6.24 6.27 -1.28
CA GLY A 30 -7.31 6.74 -0.42
C GLY A 30 -7.10 8.19 0.06
N PRO A 31 -8.17 8.89 0.46
CA PRO A 31 -8.14 10.31 0.78
C PRO A 31 -7.19 10.67 1.93
N THR A 32 -7.00 9.77 2.91
CA THR A 32 -6.03 10.00 4.01
C THR A 32 -4.63 9.58 3.59
N ALA A 33 -4.46 8.51 2.81
CA ALA A 33 -3.14 8.11 2.27
C ALA A 33 -2.51 9.22 1.41
N ARG A 34 -3.30 9.93 0.58
CA ARG A 34 -2.81 11.06 -0.23
C ARG A 34 -2.12 12.14 0.61
N LYS A 35 -2.59 12.39 1.84
CA LYS A 35 -2.03 13.41 2.73
C LYS A 35 -0.59 13.12 3.14
N LEU A 36 -0.16 11.86 3.11
CA LEU A 36 1.23 11.47 3.36
C LEU A 36 2.20 12.08 2.33
N PHE A 37 1.71 12.42 1.15
CA PHE A 37 2.51 12.88 0.01
C PHE A 37 2.45 14.41 -0.22
N ARG A 38 1.81 15.17 0.68
CA ARG A 38 1.79 16.65 0.67
C ARG A 38 1.51 17.24 -0.73
N ASP A 39 0.39 16.83 -1.33
CA ASP A 39 -0.09 17.28 -2.64
C ASP A 39 0.76 16.88 -3.86
N SER A 40 1.81 16.06 -3.66
CA SER A 40 2.51 15.42 -4.78
C SER A 40 1.63 14.32 -5.39
N ALA A 41 1.66 14.20 -6.72
CA ALA A 41 0.96 13.12 -7.42
C ALA A 41 1.53 11.76 -7.01
N VAL A 42 0.73 10.98 -6.27
CA VAL A 42 1.09 9.61 -5.85
C VAL A 42 0.70 8.57 -6.91
N THR A 43 -0.39 8.81 -7.65
CA THR A 43 -0.82 7.94 -8.74
C THR A 43 0.23 7.94 -9.85
N GLY A 44 0.56 6.74 -10.36
CA GLY A 44 1.62 6.52 -11.33
C GLY A 44 3.02 6.39 -10.72
N ALA A 45 3.23 6.71 -9.44
CA ALA A 45 4.50 6.45 -8.77
C ALA A 45 4.66 4.96 -8.43
N ARG A 46 5.90 4.48 -8.32
CA ARG A 46 6.18 3.08 -7.95
C ARG A 46 6.18 2.91 -6.43
N PHE A 47 5.43 1.94 -5.94
CA PHE A 47 5.29 1.65 -4.51
C PHE A 47 6.63 1.50 -3.79
N LEU A 48 7.57 0.73 -4.34
CA LEU A 48 8.88 0.49 -3.72
C LEU A 48 9.88 1.67 -3.82
N GLU A 49 9.57 2.67 -4.65
CA GLU A 49 10.31 3.95 -4.68
C GLU A 49 9.81 4.92 -3.61
N LEU A 50 8.54 4.79 -3.20
CA LEU A 50 7.96 5.59 -2.13
C LEU A 50 8.11 4.94 -0.75
N PHE A 51 8.20 3.61 -0.69
CA PHE A 51 8.27 2.85 0.55
C PHE A 51 9.42 1.85 0.56
N CYS A 52 10.12 1.77 1.68
CA CYS A 52 11.04 0.69 2.01
C CYS A 52 10.28 -0.37 2.82
N VAL A 53 10.25 -1.62 2.35
CA VAL A 53 9.69 -2.73 3.12
C VAL A 53 10.70 -3.19 4.16
N LYS A 54 10.40 -2.99 5.44
CA LYS A 54 11.22 -3.43 6.57
C LYS A 54 10.85 -4.84 7.03
N ARG A 55 9.58 -5.23 6.87
CA ARG A 55 9.09 -6.60 7.04
C ARG A 55 7.95 -6.89 6.05
N PRO A 56 7.89 -8.09 5.48
CA PRO A 56 8.91 -9.15 5.54
C PRO A 56 10.20 -8.74 4.81
N ARG A 57 11.37 -9.10 5.35
CA ARG A 57 12.68 -8.64 4.84
C ARG A 57 13.06 -9.21 3.47
N ALA A 58 12.42 -10.32 3.09
CA ALA A 58 12.64 -10.97 1.80
C ALA A 58 12.06 -10.16 0.62
N VAL A 59 11.23 -9.15 0.87
CA VAL A 59 10.63 -8.34 -0.19
C VAL A 59 11.64 -7.33 -0.72
N ILE A 60 12.18 -7.59 -1.91
CA ILE A 60 13.09 -6.69 -2.62
C ILE A 60 12.50 -6.20 -3.95
N CYS A 61 11.52 -6.92 -4.50
CA CYS A 61 10.80 -6.54 -5.71
C CYS A 61 9.28 -6.74 -5.57
N MET A 62 8.52 -6.29 -6.57
CA MET A 62 7.06 -6.47 -6.60
C MET A 62 6.64 -7.94 -6.66
N GLY A 63 7.42 -8.79 -7.33
CA GLY A 63 7.16 -10.23 -7.36
C GLY A 63 7.20 -10.86 -5.97
N ASP A 64 8.13 -10.43 -5.11
CA ASP A 64 8.20 -10.89 -3.71
C ASP A 64 7.04 -10.33 -2.89
N LEU A 65 6.67 -9.06 -3.11
CA LEU A 65 5.56 -8.41 -2.41
C LEU A 65 4.22 -9.09 -2.73
N ILE A 66 3.98 -9.34 -4.01
CA ILE A 66 2.88 -10.15 -4.53
C ILE A 66 3.16 -11.64 -4.29
N GLY A 67 4.30 -12.05 -3.76
CA GLY A 67 4.61 -13.45 -3.42
C GLY A 67 4.36 -13.74 -1.94
N ALA A 68 4.38 -12.70 -1.10
CA ALA A 68 4.37 -12.82 0.34
C ALA A 68 3.14 -13.58 0.88
N GLU A 69 3.41 -14.55 1.75
CA GLU A 69 2.38 -15.31 2.47
C GLU A 69 1.82 -14.52 3.65
N ASP A 70 2.67 -13.77 4.36
CA ASP A 70 2.23 -12.86 5.43
C ASP A 70 1.69 -11.57 4.81
N PRO A 71 0.40 -11.24 5.01
CA PRO A 71 -0.17 -10.02 4.49
C PRO A 71 0.33 -8.76 5.23
N LYS A 72 0.99 -8.90 6.40
CA LYS A 72 1.44 -7.75 7.19
C LYS A 72 2.74 -7.16 6.65
N LEU A 73 2.72 -5.85 6.45
CA LEU A 73 3.87 -5.07 6.02
C LEU A 73 4.31 -4.12 7.12
N HIS A 74 5.61 -4.02 7.35
CA HIS A 74 6.22 -2.90 8.04
C HIS A 74 6.95 -2.06 7.01
N LEU A 75 6.56 -0.80 6.88
CA LEU A 75 7.00 0.10 5.84
C LEU A 75 7.66 1.34 6.45
N GLU A 76 8.58 1.93 5.71
CA GLU A 76 9.16 3.24 6.00
C GLU A 76 9.11 4.08 4.73
N MET A 77 8.58 5.29 4.81
CA MET A 77 8.56 6.20 3.66
C MET A 77 9.99 6.59 3.25
N ARG A 78 10.25 6.59 1.94
CA ARG A 78 11.50 7.07 1.33
C ARG A 78 11.45 8.58 1.12
N ASN A 79 11.19 9.32 2.20
CA ASN A 79 11.22 10.78 2.23
C ASN A 79 12.13 11.25 3.39
N PRO A 80 12.46 12.55 3.50
CA PRO A 80 13.33 13.04 4.56
C PRO A 80 12.82 12.76 5.99
N VAL A 81 11.50 12.72 6.18
CA VAL A 81 10.86 12.48 7.50
C VAL A 81 10.91 11.00 7.90
N ARG A 82 11.07 10.08 6.94
CA ARG A 82 11.18 8.62 7.15
C ARG A 82 10.07 8.03 8.02
N THR A 83 8.84 8.47 7.78
CA THR A 83 7.66 8.03 8.53
C THR A 83 7.50 6.51 8.45
N SER A 84 7.39 5.86 9.61
CA SER A 84 7.10 4.43 9.71
C SER A 84 5.59 4.17 9.63
N LEU A 85 5.21 3.11 8.91
CA LEU A 85 3.83 2.70 8.71
C LEU A 85 3.73 1.17 8.84
N LYS A 86 2.57 0.68 9.24
CA LYS A 86 2.16 -0.72 9.06
C LYS A 86 1.19 -0.80 7.90
N GLY A 87 1.20 -1.91 7.19
CA GLY A 87 0.28 -2.19 6.09
C GLY A 87 -0.30 -3.59 6.19
N VAL A 88 -1.46 -3.79 5.57
CA VAL A 88 -1.99 -5.11 5.25
C VAL A 88 -2.19 -5.17 3.74
N LEU A 89 -1.61 -6.18 3.10
CA LEU A 89 -1.71 -6.45 1.69
C LEU A 89 -2.79 -7.49 1.42
N VAL A 90 -3.66 -7.21 0.46
CA VAL A 90 -4.69 -8.12 -0.05
C VAL A 90 -4.57 -8.17 -1.57
N ARG A 91 -4.61 -9.38 -2.13
CA ARG A 91 -4.55 -9.60 -3.57
C ARG A 91 -5.96 -9.51 -4.16
N ALA A 92 -6.08 -8.92 -5.34
CA ALA A 92 -7.32 -8.98 -6.08
C ALA A 92 -7.63 -10.42 -6.52
N PRO A 93 -8.87 -10.88 -6.41
CA PRO A 93 -9.30 -12.10 -7.09
C PRO A 93 -9.31 -11.80 -8.59
N ASN A 94 -8.38 -12.37 -9.35
CA ASN A 94 -8.24 -12.28 -10.82
C ASN A 94 -7.44 -11.10 -11.41
N GLU A 95 -6.99 -10.15 -10.61
CA GLU A 95 -6.03 -9.14 -11.05
C GLU A 95 -4.71 -9.36 -10.32
N SER A 96 -3.59 -9.18 -11.01
CA SER A 96 -2.26 -9.15 -10.41
C SER A 96 -2.03 -7.92 -9.51
N ASP A 97 -3.06 -7.11 -9.36
CA ASP A 97 -3.09 -5.91 -8.55
C ASP A 97 -3.32 -6.26 -7.08
N VAL A 98 -2.81 -5.39 -6.22
CA VAL A 98 -2.91 -5.55 -4.76
C VAL A 98 -3.48 -4.28 -4.14
N ILE A 99 -4.23 -4.46 -3.08
CA ILE A 99 -4.64 -3.40 -2.17
C ILE A 99 -3.70 -3.44 -0.96
N VAL A 100 -3.15 -2.30 -0.59
CA VAL A 100 -2.38 -2.14 0.64
C VAL A 100 -3.08 -1.11 1.51
N ASN A 101 -3.71 -1.54 2.60
CA ASN A 101 -4.26 -0.61 3.60
C ASN A 101 -3.19 -0.24 4.61
N LEU A 102 -2.93 1.06 4.77
CA LEU A 102 -1.88 1.58 5.64
C LEU A 102 -2.42 2.05 6.99
N GLY A 103 -1.53 2.11 7.98
CA GLY A 103 -1.77 2.77 9.25
C GLY A 103 -0.47 3.14 9.94
N PHE A 104 -0.51 4.06 10.90
CA PHE A 104 0.69 4.48 11.65
C PHE A 104 1.20 3.41 12.62
N GLY A 105 0.50 2.29 12.75
CA GLY A 105 0.90 1.19 13.62
C GLY A 105 0.86 1.53 15.11
N ILE A 106 0.16 2.62 15.48
CA ILE A 106 -0.15 2.98 16.85
C ILE A 106 -0.92 1.83 17.51
N SER A 107 -0.47 1.42 18.69
CA SER A 107 -1.17 0.46 19.52
C SER A 107 -2.13 1.22 20.43
N ILE A 108 -3.40 0.83 20.43
CA ILE A 108 -4.35 1.24 21.45
C ILE A 108 -4.40 0.05 22.42
N ILE A 109 -3.77 0.21 23.58
CA ILE A 109 -3.80 -0.73 24.71
C ILE A 109 -4.67 -0.14 25.81
#